data_AF-A0A1Y1WYP5-F1
#
_entry.id   AF-A0A1Y1WYP5-F1
#
_cell.length_a   1.000
_cell.length_b   1.000
_cell.length_c   1.000
_cell.angle_alpha   90.00
_cell.angle_beta   90.00
_cell.angle_gamma   90.00
#
_symmetry.space_group_name_H-M   'P 1'
#
loop_
_entity.id
_entity.type
_entity.pdbx_description
1 polymer ?
#
loop_
_entity_poly.entity_id
_entity_poly.type
_entity_poly.pdbx_seq_one_letter_code
_entity_poly.pdbx_strand_id
1 'polypeptide(L)'
;MEWMLDLHSAFAAFALIVLTLGGLYSGIVAPLGNYVFKMRFFREGYAHKSRFLTICLSIVMGVGIPTAFLVYYAVDGGFHDPDPKAFFRYVWRFCDYWRSYQNFRVDGLLFCYIYFFLCFGLVLNSAFGIFSRWKPLPEPETEPASERHLFLIVAHNSSDKLRETVLAIFNHVAPHQVFVADNGSSSEEIKATDEMCFQLSLDYYASRGLEFSSQINVSHIQYGNKTLAQFHAVHSLHSRYHEGKSPIDIITILDDDVLVPKNWPSKSIEAQFDDPSKIVLGYPLCAENNSATLMATLQDCEYLSGNVGRYVQSMLGTQLFASGAIATWRLDQLKEVLSRHCTIFNGEDLEMGYLVHKLSGRDGAKLGTEHPTRIGYVRDCVVPTIVPYCAFHWYDVLPNPIKKKLRPTPCKCEEHSFLNQRLRSWDPAGHMFLVKWIKVLFSPGGRSYSPKWFVRVICMWKIISALRELSQIVGIFVSFGQLRTLESFKSLMVFYADSIVISWSVIVFYSLFQSHSCGRLGMSWRPDIIVWYPILYEIPYTLIIRTITCLYTIFYYLIVQRFPDDVRTQLEKDGEKSKEILTSQLKEFSIADLERAHLKRSSSEELLIANK
;
A
#
# COMPACT_ATOMS: atom_id res chain seq x y z
N MET A 1 -19.00 -33.06 10.03
CA MET A 1 -19.89 -32.62 8.94
C MET A 1 -21.13 -31.92 9.48
N GLU A 2 -21.79 -32.44 10.51
CA GLU A 2 -22.98 -31.78 11.09
C GLU A 2 -22.69 -30.39 11.66
N TRP A 3 -21.63 -30.23 12.46
CA TRP A 3 -21.22 -28.92 13.01
C TRP A 3 -20.94 -27.87 11.92
N MET A 4 -20.55 -28.31 10.72
CA MET A 4 -20.28 -27.42 9.59
C MET A 4 -21.56 -26.86 8.99
N LEU A 5 -22.61 -27.67 8.93
CA LEU A 5 -23.93 -27.24 8.49
C LEU A 5 -24.52 -26.22 9.47
N ASP A 6 -24.31 -26.41 10.78
CA ASP A 6 -24.68 -25.41 11.79
C ASP A 6 -23.91 -24.11 11.59
N LEU A 7 -22.59 -24.19 11.38
CA LEU A 7 -21.76 -23.01 11.19
C LEU A 7 -22.14 -22.20 9.95
N HIS A 8 -22.43 -22.89 8.83
CA HIS A 8 -22.91 -22.26 7.60
C HIS A 8 -24.15 -21.40 7.83
N SER A 9 -25.21 -22.01 8.38
CA SER A 9 -26.48 -21.31 8.60
C SER A 9 -26.31 -20.08 9.50
N ALA A 10 -25.44 -20.16 10.51
CA ALA A 10 -25.08 -19.02 11.35
C ALA A 10 -24.36 -17.90 10.56
N PHE A 11 -23.42 -18.23 9.68
CA PHE A 11 -22.75 -17.25 8.83
C PHE A 11 -23.67 -16.62 7.78
N ALA A 12 -24.56 -17.40 7.16
CA ALA A 12 -25.54 -16.89 6.22
C ALA A 12 -26.53 -15.93 6.92
N ALA A 13 -26.99 -16.28 8.12
CA ALA A 13 -27.85 -15.41 8.93
C ALA A 13 -27.11 -14.13 9.36
N PHE A 14 -25.85 -14.26 9.81
CA PHE A 14 -24.99 -13.11 10.09
C PHE A 14 -24.85 -12.20 8.86
N ALA A 15 -24.64 -12.79 7.68
CA ALA A 15 -24.50 -12.03 6.45
C ALA A 15 -25.74 -11.23 6.10
N LEU A 16 -26.91 -11.87 6.20
CA LEU A 16 -28.20 -11.23 6.01
C LEU A 16 -28.38 -10.02 6.94
N ILE A 17 -28.08 -10.21 8.24
CA ILE A 17 -28.20 -9.15 9.25
C ILE A 17 -27.24 -7.99 8.94
N VAL A 18 -25.94 -8.28 8.77
CA VAL A 18 -24.92 -7.25 8.56
C VAL A 18 -25.16 -6.46 7.28
N LEU A 19 -25.48 -7.13 6.17
CA LEU A 19 -25.71 -6.44 4.90
C LEU A 19 -27.00 -5.63 4.90
N THR A 20 -28.05 -6.13 5.56
CA THR A 20 -29.30 -5.39 5.73
C THR A 20 -29.08 -4.13 6.58
N LEU A 21 -28.47 -4.27 7.76
CA LEU A 21 -28.17 -3.13 8.65
C LEU A 21 -27.19 -2.16 8.01
N GLY A 22 -26.15 -2.67 7.34
CA GLY A 22 -25.20 -1.88 6.57
C GLY A 22 -25.88 -1.08 5.47
N GLY A 23 -26.75 -1.72 4.68
CA GLY A 23 -27.52 -1.08 3.62
C GLY A 23 -28.50 -0.02 4.12
N LEU A 24 -29.19 -0.27 5.24
CA LEU A 24 -30.04 0.73 5.90
C LEU A 24 -29.22 1.93 6.38
N TYR A 25 -28.06 1.67 7.00
CA TYR A 25 -27.19 2.73 7.48
C TYR A 25 -26.64 3.58 6.32
N SER A 26 -26.07 2.95 5.29
CA SER A 26 -25.45 3.66 4.17
C SER A 26 -26.47 4.28 3.19
N GLY A 27 -27.63 3.65 3.01
CA GLY A 27 -28.66 4.06 2.05
C GLY A 27 -29.66 5.08 2.61
N ILE A 28 -29.92 5.06 3.92
CA ILE A 28 -30.98 5.86 4.55
C ILE A 28 -30.42 6.72 5.68
N VAL A 29 -29.87 6.11 6.72
CA VAL A 29 -29.50 6.81 7.96
C VAL A 29 -28.42 7.86 7.72
N ALA A 30 -27.31 7.48 7.08
CA ALA A 30 -26.22 8.41 6.78
C ALA A 30 -26.69 9.53 5.81
N PRO A 31 -27.28 9.25 4.64
CA PRO A 31 -27.75 10.32 3.74
C PRO A 31 -28.74 11.30 4.38
N LEU A 32 -29.72 10.80 5.16
CA LEU A 32 -30.65 11.66 5.89
C LEU A 32 -29.93 12.47 6.97
N GLY A 33 -28.99 11.85 7.69
CA GLY A 33 -28.10 12.51 8.65
C GLY A 33 -27.41 13.75 8.05
N ASN A 34 -26.88 13.59 6.84
CA ASN A 34 -26.17 14.65 6.12
C ASN A 34 -27.11 15.77 5.70
N TYR A 35 -28.27 15.38 5.14
CA TYR A 35 -29.22 16.32 4.55
C TYR A 35 -29.95 17.12 5.63
N VAL A 36 -30.43 16.45 6.67
CA VAL A 36 -31.26 17.06 7.73
C VAL A 36 -30.40 17.81 8.74
N PHE A 37 -29.31 17.21 9.21
CA PHE A 37 -28.56 17.76 10.35
C PHE A 37 -27.27 18.50 9.95
N LYS A 38 -26.93 18.55 8.66
CA LYS A 38 -25.70 19.19 8.13
C LYS A 38 -24.44 18.77 8.89
N MET A 39 -24.40 17.56 9.45
CA MET A 39 -23.30 17.12 10.30
C MET A 39 -21.99 17.10 9.51
N ARG A 40 -20.97 17.79 10.05
CA ARG A 40 -19.65 18.00 9.41
C ARG A 40 -18.96 16.68 9.04
N PHE A 41 -19.19 15.62 9.84
CA PHE A 41 -18.75 14.24 9.61
C PHE A 41 -19.10 13.68 8.22
N PHE A 42 -20.06 14.31 7.52
CA PHE A 42 -20.56 13.83 6.26
C PHE A 42 -20.59 14.88 5.13
N ARG A 43 -19.78 15.94 5.22
CA ARG A 43 -19.64 16.95 4.14
C ARG A 43 -18.37 16.78 3.31
N GLU A 44 -17.30 16.24 3.89
CA GLU A 44 -16.00 16.10 3.24
C GLU A 44 -15.98 14.78 2.43
N GLY A 45 -15.75 14.83 1.11
CA GLY A 45 -15.55 13.65 0.24
C GLY A 45 -16.60 13.33 -0.84
N TYR A 46 -17.57 14.21 -1.12
CA TYR A 46 -18.78 13.88 -1.91
C TYR A 46 -18.80 14.35 -3.38
N ALA A 47 -17.72 14.18 -4.14
CA ALA A 47 -17.59 14.80 -5.48
C ALA A 47 -18.03 13.96 -6.71
N HIS A 48 -18.51 12.72 -6.59
CA HIS A 48 -18.72 11.85 -7.77
C HIS A 48 -20.19 11.45 -8.07
N LYS A 49 -20.54 11.35 -9.38
CA LYS A 49 -21.85 10.91 -9.91
C LYS A 49 -22.27 9.49 -9.49
N SER A 50 -21.33 8.65 -9.06
CA SER A 50 -21.59 7.26 -8.63
C SER A 50 -22.32 7.16 -7.28
N ARG A 51 -22.44 8.26 -6.53
CA ARG A 51 -23.13 8.32 -5.23
C ARG A 51 -24.58 7.86 -5.29
N PHE A 52 -25.32 8.27 -6.32
CA PHE A 52 -26.72 7.89 -6.44
C PHE A 52 -26.86 6.37 -6.57
N LEU A 53 -25.99 5.75 -7.36
CA LEU A 53 -25.98 4.31 -7.55
C LEU A 53 -25.66 3.57 -6.25
N THR A 54 -24.61 3.96 -5.51
CA THR A 54 -24.25 3.27 -4.25
C THR A 54 -25.32 3.43 -3.17
N ILE A 55 -25.99 4.58 -3.11
CA ILE A 55 -27.14 4.80 -2.21
C ILE A 55 -28.33 3.94 -2.63
N CYS A 56 -28.71 3.94 -3.92
CA CYS A 56 -29.82 3.14 -4.42
C CYS A 56 -29.58 1.65 -4.17
N LEU A 57 -28.38 1.15 -4.47
CA LEU A 57 -28.04 -0.25 -4.19
C LEU A 57 -28.07 -0.54 -2.68
N SER A 58 -27.63 0.39 -1.84
CA SER A 58 -27.72 0.26 -0.38
C SER A 58 -29.18 0.18 0.12
N ILE A 59 -30.08 0.97 -0.46
CA ILE A 59 -31.52 0.91 -0.16
C ILE A 59 -32.10 -0.44 -0.61
N VAL A 60 -31.73 -0.92 -1.80
CA VAL A 60 -32.16 -2.25 -2.28
C VAL A 60 -31.70 -3.35 -1.33
N MET A 61 -30.49 -3.28 -0.78
CA MET A 61 -30.05 -4.25 0.23
C MET A 61 -30.78 -4.08 1.57
N GLY A 62 -30.87 -2.85 2.08
CA GLY A 62 -31.42 -2.58 3.40
C GLY A 62 -32.94 -2.79 3.50
N VAL A 63 -33.67 -2.54 2.40
CA VAL A 63 -35.14 -2.60 2.35
C VAL A 63 -35.61 -3.72 1.42
N GLY A 64 -34.99 -3.86 0.25
CA GLY A 64 -35.41 -4.83 -0.75
C GLY A 64 -35.25 -6.28 -0.31
N ILE A 65 -34.13 -6.64 0.36
CA ILE A 65 -33.93 -8.01 0.84
C ILE A 65 -34.96 -8.39 1.92
N PRO A 66 -35.15 -7.61 3.01
CA PRO A 66 -36.22 -7.91 3.99
C PRO A 66 -37.62 -7.93 3.37
N THR A 67 -37.91 -7.00 2.44
CA THR A 67 -39.20 -6.95 1.75
C THR A 67 -39.41 -8.20 0.90
N ALA A 68 -38.39 -8.68 0.19
CA ALA A 68 -38.47 -9.92 -0.58
C ALA A 68 -38.78 -11.11 0.33
N PHE A 69 -38.08 -11.27 1.45
CA PHE A 69 -38.38 -12.34 2.42
C PHE A 69 -39.80 -12.23 2.97
N LEU A 70 -40.27 -11.02 3.28
CA LEU A 70 -41.64 -10.80 3.76
C LEU A 70 -42.69 -11.17 2.71
N VAL A 71 -42.47 -10.79 1.45
CA VAL A 71 -43.36 -11.14 0.33
C VAL A 71 -43.37 -12.64 0.09
N TYR A 72 -42.20 -13.30 0.08
CA TYR A 72 -42.14 -14.76 -0.07
C TYR A 72 -42.84 -15.48 1.09
N TYR A 73 -42.61 -15.02 2.33
CA TYR A 73 -43.30 -15.56 3.49
C TYR A 73 -44.83 -15.39 3.41
N ALA A 74 -45.29 -14.25 2.90
CA ALA A 74 -46.71 -13.98 2.68
C ALA A 74 -47.32 -14.94 1.64
N VAL A 75 -46.63 -15.12 0.51
CA VAL A 75 -47.06 -15.99 -0.60
C VAL A 75 -47.13 -17.45 -0.17
N ASP A 76 -46.21 -17.89 0.70
CA ASP A 76 -46.20 -19.24 1.28
C ASP A 76 -47.27 -19.43 2.39
N GLY A 77 -48.18 -18.47 2.57
CA GLY A 77 -49.26 -18.54 3.55
C GLY A 77 -48.80 -18.25 4.99
N GLY A 78 -47.59 -17.67 5.17
CA GLY A 78 -46.98 -17.43 6.47
C GLY A 78 -47.83 -16.56 7.40
N PHE A 79 -48.61 -15.62 6.89
CA PHE A 79 -49.49 -14.75 7.70
C PHE A 79 -50.68 -15.47 8.36
N HIS A 80 -50.91 -16.74 8.04
CA HIS A 80 -51.88 -17.57 8.76
C HIS A 80 -51.33 -18.14 10.08
N ASP A 81 -50.00 -18.10 10.30
CA ASP A 81 -49.37 -18.49 11.57
C ASP A 81 -49.37 -17.29 12.53
N PRO A 82 -50.06 -17.35 13.69
CA PRO A 82 -50.08 -16.26 14.65
C PRO A 82 -48.76 -16.08 15.41
N ASP A 83 -47.81 -17.02 15.31
CA ASP A 83 -46.51 -16.90 15.97
C ASP A 83 -45.58 -15.95 15.21
N PRO A 84 -45.20 -14.79 15.78
CA PRO A 84 -44.28 -13.85 15.12
C PRO A 84 -42.89 -14.46 14.86
N LYS A 85 -42.52 -15.57 15.53
CA LYS A 85 -41.28 -16.31 15.26
C LYS A 85 -41.34 -17.12 13.97
N ALA A 86 -42.52 -17.35 13.41
CA ALA A 86 -42.70 -18.12 12.18
C ALA A 86 -41.97 -17.49 10.99
N PHE A 87 -41.97 -16.17 10.88
CA PHE A 87 -41.17 -15.44 9.89
C PHE A 87 -39.66 -15.71 10.06
N PHE A 88 -39.13 -15.64 11.28
CA PHE A 88 -37.71 -15.89 11.52
C PHE A 88 -37.32 -17.36 11.26
N ARG A 89 -38.18 -18.32 11.61
CA ARG A 89 -37.99 -19.73 11.22
C ARG A 89 -37.98 -19.89 9.70
N TYR A 90 -38.85 -19.16 9.00
CA TYR A 90 -38.90 -19.16 7.54
C TYR A 90 -37.61 -18.61 6.93
N VAL A 91 -37.12 -17.46 7.40
CA VAL A 91 -35.82 -16.91 6.96
C VAL A 91 -34.67 -17.87 7.28
N TRP A 92 -34.66 -18.46 8.48
CA TRP A 92 -33.64 -19.44 8.88
C TRP A 92 -33.59 -20.65 7.94
N ARG A 93 -34.74 -21.11 7.42
CA ARG A 93 -34.79 -22.21 6.44
C ARG A 93 -34.01 -21.89 5.16
N PHE A 94 -33.96 -20.62 4.74
CA PHE A 94 -33.13 -20.18 3.61
C PHE A 94 -31.65 -20.12 3.98
N CYS A 95 -31.31 -19.72 5.20
CA CYS A 95 -29.92 -19.80 5.69
C CYS A 95 -29.45 -21.26 5.88
N ASP A 96 -30.37 -22.18 6.17
CA ASP A 96 -30.14 -23.61 6.37
C ASP A 96 -30.56 -24.45 5.15
N TYR A 97 -30.42 -23.88 3.96
CA TYR A 97 -30.87 -24.53 2.73
C TYR A 97 -30.10 -25.83 2.44
N TRP A 98 -28.89 -26.00 2.98
CA TRP A 98 -28.08 -27.21 2.81
C TRP A 98 -28.67 -28.45 3.49
N ARG A 99 -29.32 -28.24 4.65
CA ARG A 99 -30.07 -29.30 5.32
C ARG A 99 -31.37 -29.59 4.57
N SER A 100 -32.03 -28.53 4.13
CA SER A 100 -33.34 -28.58 3.48
C SER A 100 -33.30 -29.12 2.05
N TYR A 101 -32.17 -28.98 1.34
CA TYR A 101 -32.04 -29.32 -0.08
C TYR A 101 -30.74 -30.09 -0.33
N GLN A 102 -30.82 -31.43 -0.29
CA GLN A 102 -29.65 -32.31 -0.44
C GLN A 102 -28.88 -32.10 -1.75
N ASN A 103 -29.57 -31.68 -2.82
CA ASN A 103 -28.95 -31.45 -4.12
C ASN A 103 -27.89 -30.34 -4.06
N PHE A 104 -28.04 -29.35 -3.17
CA PHE A 104 -27.10 -28.23 -3.05
C PHE A 104 -25.90 -28.51 -2.15
N ARG A 105 -25.76 -29.73 -1.60
CA ARG A 105 -24.62 -30.09 -0.76
C ARG A 105 -23.36 -30.23 -1.62
N VAL A 106 -22.31 -29.51 -1.27
CA VAL A 106 -20.99 -29.68 -1.88
C VAL A 106 -20.12 -30.63 -1.05
N ASP A 107 -18.99 -31.04 -1.62
CA ASP A 107 -18.01 -31.86 -0.94
C ASP A 107 -17.52 -31.22 0.38
N GLY A 108 -17.40 -32.03 1.44
CA GLY A 108 -17.06 -31.56 2.76
C GLY A 108 -15.67 -30.93 2.86
N LEU A 109 -14.70 -31.33 2.03
CA LEU A 109 -13.36 -30.73 2.01
C LEU A 109 -13.39 -29.33 1.41
N LEU A 110 -14.14 -29.14 0.31
CA LEU A 110 -14.31 -27.84 -0.32
C LEU A 110 -15.01 -26.86 0.65
N PHE A 111 -16.01 -27.35 1.37
CA PHE A 111 -16.66 -26.59 2.43
C PHE A 111 -15.67 -26.18 3.53
N CYS A 112 -14.93 -27.15 4.09
CA CYS A 112 -13.92 -26.89 5.13
C CYS A 112 -12.91 -25.84 4.67
N TYR A 113 -12.43 -25.97 3.44
CA TYR A 113 -11.45 -25.08 2.85
C TYR A 113 -11.95 -23.62 2.87
N ILE A 114 -13.12 -23.32 2.30
CA ILE A 114 -13.63 -21.94 2.22
C ILE A 114 -13.92 -21.37 3.61
N TYR A 115 -14.64 -22.10 4.46
CA TYR A 115 -15.02 -21.61 5.77
C TYR A 115 -13.85 -21.48 6.74
N PHE A 116 -12.86 -22.38 6.67
CA PHE A 116 -11.66 -22.27 7.49
C PHE A 116 -10.93 -20.96 7.21
N PHE A 117 -10.71 -20.60 5.94
CA PHE A 117 -10.04 -19.35 5.60
C PHE A 117 -10.86 -18.12 5.92
N LEU A 118 -12.19 -18.17 5.76
CA LEU A 118 -13.09 -17.10 6.18
C LEU A 118 -13.01 -16.88 7.70
N CYS A 119 -13.15 -17.93 8.50
CA CYS A 119 -13.08 -17.87 9.95
C CYS A 119 -11.70 -17.40 10.44
N PHE A 120 -10.63 -17.95 9.86
CA PHE A 120 -9.27 -17.58 10.18
C PHE A 120 -9.01 -16.10 9.89
N GLY A 121 -9.43 -15.62 8.72
CA GLY A 121 -9.37 -14.21 8.35
C GLY A 121 -10.16 -13.33 9.30
N LEU A 122 -11.38 -13.71 9.65
CA LEU A 122 -12.25 -12.98 10.58
C LEU A 122 -11.61 -12.86 11.97
N VAL A 123 -11.11 -13.95 12.55
CA VAL A 123 -10.49 -13.96 13.87
C VAL A 123 -9.30 -13.00 13.92
N LEU A 124 -8.44 -13.08 12.91
CA LEU A 124 -7.22 -12.28 12.88
C LEU A 124 -7.49 -10.80 12.61
N ASN A 125 -8.36 -10.50 11.64
CA ASN A 125 -8.78 -9.13 11.34
C ASN A 125 -9.49 -8.50 12.54
N SER A 126 -10.30 -9.27 13.26
CA SER A 126 -10.93 -8.83 14.52
C SER A 126 -9.89 -8.55 15.60
N ALA A 127 -8.88 -9.40 15.75
CA ALA A 127 -7.79 -9.16 16.68
C ALA A 127 -7.04 -7.87 16.34
N PHE A 128 -6.70 -7.65 15.07
CA PHE A 128 -6.05 -6.42 14.61
C PHE A 128 -6.93 -5.20 14.86
N GLY A 129 -8.23 -5.32 14.61
CA GLY A 129 -9.22 -4.33 15.03
C GLY A 129 -9.07 -4.01 16.52
N ILE A 130 -9.23 -4.99 17.40
CA ILE A 130 -9.18 -4.79 18.85
C ILE A 130 -7.87 -4.11 19.30
N PHE A 131 -6.73 -4.50 18.73
CA PHE A 131 -5.43 -3.89 19.04
C PHE A 131 -5.23 -2.51 18.41
N SER A 132 -5.95 -2.18 17.34
CA SER A 132 -5.89 -0.89 16.66
C SER A 132 -6.64 0.22 17.42
N ARG A 133 -6.68 0.21 18.75
CA ARG A 133 -7.29 1.31 19.52
C ARG A 133 -6.31 2.48 19.64
N TRP A 134 -6.35 3.38 18.67
CA TRP A 134 -5.56 4.62 18.65
C TRP A 134 -6.02 5.56 19.76
N LYS A 135 -5.09 6.29 20.36
CA LYS A 135 -5.40 7.56 21.02
C LYS A 135 -4.98 8.67 20.05
N PRO A 136 -5.81 9.69 19.81
CA PRO A 136 -5.36 10.85 19.03
C PRO A 136 -4.14 11.43 19.72
N LEU A 137 -3.09 11.67 18.93
CA LEU A 137 -1.94 12.45 19.39
C LEU A 137 -2.30 13.94 19.25
N PRO A 138 -1.73 14.82 20.09
CA PRO A 138 -1.82 16.25 19.86
C PRO A 138 -1.29 16.59 18.46
N GLU A 139 -1.79 17.68 17.87
CA GLU A 139 -1.24 18.17 16.61
C GLU A 139 0.27 18.36 16.79
N PRO A 140 1.09 17.80 15.88
CA PRO A 140 2.52 17.90 16.02
C PRO A 140 2.99 19.33 15.81
N GLU A 141 4.03 19.72 16.54
CA GLU A 141 4.75 20.97 16.28
C GLU A 141 5.42 20.89 14.89
N THR A 142 5.13 21.86 14.04
CA THR A 142 5.62 21.92 12.65
C THR A 142 6.89 22.76 12.56
N GLU A 143 7.93 22.32 13.27
CA GLU A 143 9.24 22.96 13.19
C GLU A 143 10.07 22.36 12.05
N PRO A 144 11.00 23.14 11.46
CA PRO A 144 11.95 22.60 10.51
C PRO A 144 12.74 21.42 11.09
N ALA A 145 13.07 20.43 10.26
CA ALA A 145 13.90 19.32 10.68
C ALA A 145 15.32 19.79 11.01
N SER A 146 16.00 19.08 11.90
CA SER A 146 17.39 19.41 12.25
C SER A 146 18.33 19.15 11.07
N GLU A 147 19.52 19.73 11.12
CA GLU A 147 20.60 19.51 10.12
C GLU A 147 21.01 18.03 9.96
N ARG A 148 20.62 17.18 10.91
CA ARG A 148 20.85 15.73 10.86
C ARG A 148 19.91 14.98 9.91
N HIS A 149 18.82 15.63 9.48
CA HIS A 149 17.78 15.04 8.65
C HIS A 149 17.90 15.50 7.20
N LEU A 150 17.89 14.57 6.25
CA LEU A 150 17.84 14.83 4.81
C LEU A 150 16.63 14.15 4.12
N PHE A 151 16.14 14.77 3.06
CA PHE A 151 15.16 14.17 2.14
C PHE A 151 15.86 13.68 0.87
N LEU A 152 15.71 12.40 0.54
CA LEU A 152 16.22 11.75 -0.66
C LEU A 152 15.04 11.40 -1.58
N ILE A 153 14.90 12.15 -2.66
CA ILE A 153 13.88 11.92 -3.69
C ILE A 153 14.49 11.03 -4.77
N VAL A 154 13.83 9.92 -5.10
CA VAL A 154 14.30 9.01 -6.16
C VAL A 154 13.49 9.23 -7.43
N ALA A 155 14.15 9.74 -8.47
CA ALA A 155 13.51 10.25 -9.68
C ALA A 155 13.92 9.46 -10.93
N HIS A 156 12.99 9.30 -11.88
CA HIS A 156 13.26 8.72 -13.19
C HIS A 156 12.35 9.33 -14.26
N ASN A 157 12.91 10.22 -15.09
CA ASN A 157 12.18 10.94 -16.13
C ASN A 157 10.94 11.68 -15.59
N SER A 158 11.14 12.45 -14.51
CA SER A 158 10.08 13.09 -13.73
C SER A 158 10.35 14.54 -13.39
N SER A 159 11.18 15.23 -14.19
CA SER A 159 11.45 16.66 -14.02
C SER A 159 10.17 17.53 -14.01
N ASP A 160 9.10 17.08 -14.65
CA ASP A 160 7.77 17.71 -14.69
C ASP A 160 6.98 17.57 -13.37
N LYS A 161 7.12 16.44 -12.67
CA LYS A 161 6.41 16.12 -11.41
C LYS A 161 7.19 16.52 -10.17
N LEU A 162 8.52 16.47 -10.24
CA LEU A 162 9.43 16.66 -9.11
C LEU A 162 9.29 18.03 -8.43
N ARG A 163 8.86 19.06 -9.18
CA ARG A 163 8.72 20.44 -8.68
C ARG A 163 7.84 20.54 -7.44
N GLU A 164 6.63 19.96 -7.50
CA GLU A 164 5.66 20.07 -6.39
C GLU A 164 6.13 19.29 -5.17
N THR A 165 6.78 18.15 -5.37
CA THR A 165 7.42 17.34 -4.32
C THR A 165 8.50 18.14 -3.58
N VAL A 166 9.39 18.81 -4.30
CA VAL A 166 10.44 19.66 -3.70
C VAL A 166 9.85 20.85 -2.95
N LEU A 167 8.86 21.53 -3.53
CA LEU A 167 8.18 22.65 -2.87
C LEU A 167 7.47 22.22 -1.57
N ALA A 168 6.90 21.02 -1.53
CA ALA A 168 6.33 20.45 -0.32
C ALA A 168 7.39 20.22 0.77
N ILE A 169 8.58 19.72 0.38
CA ILE A 169 9.72 19.47 1.28
C ILE A 169 10.31 20.77 1.85
N PHE A 170 10.34 21.87 1.08
CA PHE A 170 10.86 23.17 1.52
C PHE A 170 10.06 23.84 2.65
N ASN A 171 8.93 23.27 3.06
CA ASN A 171 8.27 23.66 4.30
C ASN A 171 9.01 23.14 5.55
N HIS A 172 9.87 22.15 5.39
CA HIS A 172 10.49 21.38 6.48
C HIS A 172 12.00 21.50 6.55
N VAL A 173 12.67 21.75 5.43
CA VAL A 173 14.14 21.77 5.34
C VAL A 173 14.65 22.79 4.35
N ALA A 174 15.94 23.13 4.46
CA ALA A 174 16.66 23.97 3.51
C ALA A 174 17.16 23.17 2.28
N PRO A 175 17.53 23.85 1.17
CA PRO A 175 17.95 23.17 -0.07
C PRO A 175 19.09 22.16 0.08
N HIS A 176 20.08 22.39 0.94
CA HIS A 176 21.20 21.44 1.13
C HIS A 176 20.79 20.11 1.78
N GLN A 177 19.65 20.08 2.47
CA GLN A 177 19.06 18.87 3.06
C GLN A 177 18.13 18.14 2.08
N VAL A 178 18.10 18.55 0.81
CA VAL A 178 17.37 17.86 -0.26
C VAL A 178 18.34 17.26 -1.24
N PHE A 179 18.06 16.02 -1.61
CA PHE A 179 18.89 15.21 -2.48
C PHE A 179 18.03 14.51 -3.50
N VAL A 180 18.42 14.57 -4.76
CA VAL A 180 17.72 13.90 -5.86
C VAL A 180 18.62 12.80 -6.41
N ALA A 181 18.21 11.54 -6.23
CA ALA A 181 18.80 10.39 -6.89
C ALA A 181 18.13 10.21 -8.25
N ASP A 182 18.71 10.82 -9.28
CA ASP A 182 18.20 10.81 -10.65
C ASP A 182 18.73 9.61 -11.45
N ASN A 183 17.81 8.92 -12.13
CA ASN A 183 18.09 7.85 -13.08
C ASN A 183 17.50 8.18 -14.47
N GLY A 184 17.49 9.47 -14.86
CA GLY A 184 17.00 9.94 -16.15
C GLY A 184 17.60 9.18 -17.35
N SER A 185 16.79 8.97 -18.38
CA SER A 185 17.14 8.15 -19.54
C SER A 185 17.79 8.94 -20.68
N SER A 186 17.73 10.28 -20.65
CA SER A 186 18.28 11.16 -21.68
C SER A 186 19.02 12.35 -21.09
N SER A 187 19.98 12.90 -21.84
CA SER A 187 20.73 14.08 -21.45
C SER A 187 19.84 15.30 -21.22
N GLU A 188 18.76 15.42 -21.99
CA GLU A 188 17.77 16.50 -21.87
C GLU A 188 17.06 16.44 -20.52
N GLU A 189 16.68 15.25 -20.07
CA GLU A 189 15.97 15.04 -18.81
C GLU A 189 16.88 15.30 -17.60
N ILE A 190 18.13 14.86 -17.69
CA ILE A 190 19.15 15.10 -16.66
C ILE A 190 19.36 16.60 -16.48
N LYS A 191 19.50 17.31 -17.61
CA LYS A 191 19.69 18.77 -17.62
C LYS A 191 18.44 19.49 -17.09
N ALA A 192 17.25 19.06 -17.49
CA ALA A 192 15.99 19.63 -17.00
C ALA A 192 15.85 19.48 -15.48
N THR A 193 16.21 18.32 -14.94
CA THR A 193 16.22 18.05 -13.50
C THR A 193 17.19 18.95 -12.75
N ASP A 194 18.43 19.09 -13.25
CA ASP A 194 19.48 19.93 -12.66
C ASP A 194 19.08 21.42 -12.66
N GLU A 195 18.62 21.93 -13.81
CA GLU A 195 18.18 23.32 -13.96
C GLU A 195 16.98 23.64 -13.06
N MET A 196 16.02 22.72 -12.95
CA MET A 196 14.86 22.85 -12.07
C MET A 196 15.28 22.88 -10.60
N CYS A 197 16.15 21.97 -10.17
CA CYS A 197 16.65 21.93 -8.79
C CYS A 197 17.42 23.20 -8.41
N PHE A 198 18.24 23.72 -9.33
CA PHE A 198 18.94 24.98 -9.14
C PHE A 198 17.98 26.16 -9.03
N GLN A 199 16.99 26.25 -9.93
CA GLN A 199 16.00 27.33 -9.90
C GLN A 199 15.19 27.32 -8.60
N LEU A 200 14.71 26.15 -8.16
CA LEU A 200 13.96 26.04 -6.91
C LEU A 200 14.80 26.45 -5.70
N SER A 201 16.10 26.14 -5.71
CA SER A 201 17.02 26.58 -4.66
C SER A 201 17.12 28.12 -4.62
N LEU A 202 17.28 28.77 -5.78
CA LEU A 202 17.29 30.24 -5.86
C LEU A 202 15.97 30.84 -5.35
N ASP A 203 14.84 30.31 -5.82
CA ASP A 203 13.50 30.78 -5.44
C ASP A 203 13.29 30.63 -3.93
N TYR A 204 13.80 29.56 -3.31
CA TYR A 204 13.73 29.34 -1.86
C TYR A 204 14.39 30.47 -1.06
N TYR A 205 15.62 30.85 -1.43
CA TYR A 205 16.37 31.91 -0.74
C TYR A 205 15.77 33.29 -1.02
N ALA A 206 15.45 33.57 -2.28
CA ALA A 206 14.86 34.85 -2.69
C ALA A 206 13.51 35.11 -2.00
N SER A 207 12.62 34.10 -1.96
CA SER A 207 11.30 34.22 -1.31
C SER A 207 11.37 34.43 0.21
N ARG A 208 12.51 34.14 0.85
CA ARG A 208 12.74 34.33 2.28
C ARG A 208 13.64 35.54 2.60
N GLY A 209 14.08 36.29 1.58
CA GLY A 209 15.01 37.41 1.76
C GLY A 209 16.37 36.98 2.31
N LEU A 210 16.79 35.74 1.99
CA LEU A 210 18.05 35.16 2.45
C LEU A 210 19.09 35.21 1.33
N GLU A 211 20.35 35.31 1.69
CA GLU A 211 21.44 35.12 0.73
C GLU A 211 21.50 33.66 0.28
N PHE A 212 21.74 33.48 -1.02
CA PHE A 212 21.89 32.16 -1.60
C PHE A 212 23.14 31.47 -1.00
N SER A 213 22.92 30.43 -0.21
CA SER A 213 24.01 29.75 0.53
C SER A 213 24.18 28.29 0.17
N SER A 214 23.19 27.65 -0.45
CA SER A 214 23.27 26.26 -0.89
C SER A 214 22.26 25.92 -1.98
N GLN A 215 22.34 24.70 -2.50
CA GLN A 215 21.38 24.19 -3.47
C GLN A 215 21.01 22.75 -3.17
N ILE A 216 19.92 22.29 -3.79
CA ILE A 216 19.57 20.87 -3.87
C ILE A 216 20.72 20.11 -4.50
N ASN A 217 21.05 18.97 -3.91
CA ASN A 217 22.09 18.09 -4.44
C ASN A 217 21.47 17.10 -5.45
N VAL A 218 21.98 17.07 -6.67
CA VAL A 218 21.52 16.11 -7.69
C VAL A 218 22.62 15.08 -7.95
N SER A 219 22.26 13.80 -7.81
CA SER A 219 23.13 12.67 -8.10
C SER A 219 22.52 11.88 -9.25
N HIS A 220 23.15 11.96 -10.42
CA HIS A 220 22.70 11.24 -11.60
C HIS A 220 23.48 9.95 -11.78
N ILE A 221 22.77 8.85 -12.07
CA ILE A 221 23.38 7.62 -12.59
C ILE A 221 22.75 7.20 -13.93
N GLN A 222 23.59 7.07 -14.95
CA GLN A 222 23.15 6.74 -16.31
C GLN A 222 22.71 5.28 -16.46
N TYR A 223 23.28 4.39 -15.64
CA TYR A 223 23.07 2.95 -15.72
C TYR A 223 22.41 2.43 -14.45
N GLY A 224 21.50 1.47 -14.60
CA GLY A 224 20.89 0.76 -13.49
C GLY A 224 19.40 1.03 -13.37
N ASN A 225 18.91 1.06 -12.14
CA ASN A 225 17.51 1.28 -11.83
C ASN A 225 17.37 2.16 -10.58
N LYS A 226 16.12 2.43 -10.23
CA LYS A 226 15.73 3.22 -9.04
C LYS A 226 16.53 2.85 -7.78
N THR A 227 16.62 1.57 -7.45
CA THR A 227 17.35 1.10 -6.25
C THR A 227 18.85 1.37 -6.34
N LEU A 228 19.45 1.23 -7.52
CA LEU A 228 20.87 1.53 -7.69
C LEU A 228 21.15 3.03 -7.54
N ALA A 229 20.26 3.89 -8.02
CA ALA A 229 20.36 5.35 -7.86
C ALA A 229 20.27 5.74 -6.40
N GLN A 230 19.32 5.15 -5.70
CA GLN A 230 19.15 5.29 -4.26
C GLN A 230 20.40 4.80 -3.50
N PHE A 231 20.96 3.63 -3.86
CA PHE A 231 22.19 3.12 -3.24
C PHE A 231 23.36 4.08 -3.46
N HIS A 232 23.55 4.60 -4.68
CA HIS A 232 24.62 5.53 -5.00
C HIS A 232 24.55 6.81 -4.15
N ALA A 233 23.36 7.43 -4.09
CA ALA A 233 23.14 8.62 -3.29
C ALA A 233 23.40 8.36 -1.79
N VAL A 234 22.85 7.26 -1.26
CA VAL A 234 23.05 6.86 0.14
C VAL A 234 24.52 6.55 0.45
N HIS A 235 25.23 5.91 -0.47
CA HIS A 235 26.65 5.61 -0.30
C HIS A 235 27.49 6.89 -0.20
N SER A 236 27.21 7.87 -1.06
CA SER A 236 27.89 9.17 -1.03
C SER A 236 27.61 9.93 0.28
N LEU A 237 26.35 9.97 0.71
CA LEU A 237 25.94 10.58 1.99
C LEU A 237 26.61 9.88 3.18
N HIS A 238 26.65 8.54 3.18
CA HIS A 238 27.33 7.75 4.19
C HIS A 238 28.83 8.09 4.28
N SER A 239 29.53 8.21 3.15
CA SER A 239 30.95 8.60 3.16
C SER A 239 31.14 9.98 3.81
N ARG A 240 30.32 10.96 3.41
CA ARG A 240 30.39 12.32 3.97
C ARG A 240 30.11 12.36 5.48
N TYR A 241 29.17 11.55 5.96
CA TYR A 241 28.85 11.44 7.37
C TYR A 241 30.04 10.92 8.18
N HIS A 242 30.63 9.79 7.77
CA HIS A 242 31.77 9.18 8.47
C HIS A 242 33.08 9.97 8.32
N GLU A 243 33.21 10.79 7.27
CA GLU A 243 34.31 11.75 7.10
C GLU A 243 34.12 13.04 7.93
N GLY A 244 33.00 13.19 8.64
CA GLY A 244 32.69 14.40 9.41
C GLY A 244 32.36 15.63 8.56
N LYS A 245 32.10 15.45 7.26
CA LYS A 245 31.74 16.53 6.31
C LYS A 245 30.25 16.85 6.29
N SER A 246 29.42 16.00 6.90
CA SER A 246 27.98 16.20 6.99
C SER A 246 27.47 15.63 8.32
N PRO A 247 26.56 16.33 9.03
CA PRO A 247 25.93 15.81 10.24
C PRO A 247 24.76 14.85 9.95
N ILE A 248 24.43 14.59 8.68
CA ILE A 248 23.23 13.86 8.27
C ILE A 248 23.36 12.37 8.65
N ASP A 249 22.51 11.92 9.58
CA ASP A 249 22.39 10.51 9.98
C ASP A 249 20.96 9.96 9.86
N ILE A 250 19.99 10.81 9.49
CA ILE A 250 18.59 10.46 9.25
C ILE A 250 18.21 10.85 7.82
N ILE A 251 17.57 9.91 7.09
CA ILE A 251 17.16 10.10 5.69
C ILE A 251 15.69 9.73 5.52
N THR A 252 14.86 10.67 5.09
CA THR A 252 13.54 10.36 4.51
C THR A 252 13.69 10.10 3.02
N ILE A 253 13.42 8.87 2.60
CA ILE A 253 13.36 8.49 1.19
C ILE A 253 11.92 8.62 0.73
N LEU A 254 11.70 9.16 -0.46
CA LEU A 254 10.39 9.24 -1.08
C LEU A 254 10.43 9.14 -2.60
N ASP A 255 9.27 8.81 -3.17
CA ASP A 255 9.02 8.86 -4.60
C ASP A 255 8.93 10.32 -5.10
N ASP A 256 9.11 10.51 -6.40
CA ASP A 256 9.14 11.81 -7.06
C ASP A 256 7.77 12.50 -7.16
N ASP A 257 6.69 11.79 -6.85
CA ASP A 257 5.30 12.26 -6.85
C ASP A 257 4.66 12.32 -5.45
N VAL A 258 5.46 12.20 -4.38
CA VAL A 258 4.97 12.18 -3.00
C VAL A 258 5.02 13.57 -2.36
N LEU A 259 3.85 14.09 -2.02
CA LEU A 259 3.70 15.40 -1.40
C LEU A 259 3.78 15.28 0.12
N VAL A 260 4.89 15.78 0.70
CA VAL A 260 5.07 15.80 2.16
C VAL A 260 4.07 16.79 2.79
N PRO A 261 3.22 16.36 3.75
CA PRO A 261 2.24 17.24 4.38
C PRO A 261 2.88 18.45 5.06
N LYS A 262 2.18 19.60 5.09
CA LYS A 262 2.66 20.80 5.81
C LYS A 262 2.83 20.58 7.32
N ASN A 263 2.08 19.62 7.88
CA ASN A 263 2.16 19.25 9.29
C ASN A 263 3.09 18.05 9.55
N TRP A 264 4.06 17.79 8.66
CA TRP A 264 5.02 16.70 8.84
C TRP A 264 5.86 16.91 10.13
N PRO A 265 5.88 15.93 11.06
CA PRO A 265 6.27 16.15 12.44
C PRO A 265 7.75 15.85 12.68
N SER A 266 8.64 16.68 12.14
CA SER A 266 10.09 16.49 12.11
C SER A 266 10.69 16.04 13.46
N LYS A 267 10.46 16.80 14.54
CA LYS A 267 10.95 16.50 15.90
C LYS A 267 10.43 15.16 16.43
N SER A 268 9.15 14.86 16.21
CA SER A 268 8.52 13.59 16.63
C SER A 268 9.17 12.41 15.91
N ILE A 269 9.49 12.57 14.63
CA ILE A 269 10.16 11.58 13.80
C ILE A 269 11.60 11.37 14.26
N GLU A 270 12.37 12.44 14.47
CA GLU A 270 13.74 12.38 14.98
C GLU A 270 13.80 11.73 16.37
N ALA A 271 12.93 12.15 17.30
CA ALA A 271 12.86 11.60 18.66
C ALA A 271 12.49 10.10 18.69
N GLN A 272 11.80 9.59 17.67
CA GLN A 272 11.58 8.15 17.57
C GLN A 272 12.88 7.37 17.32
N PHE A 273 13.91 8.00 16.75
CA PHE A 273 15.26 7.46 16.66
C PHE A 273 16.10 7.67 17.92
N ASP A 274 15.53 8.12 19.03
CA ASP A 274 16.18 7.95 20.35
C ASP A 274 16.12 6.49 20.81
N ASP A 275 15.17 5.71 20.28
CA ASP A 275 15.13 4.26 20.41
C ASP A 275 16.12 3.63 19.39
N PRO A 276 17.25 3.07 19.84
CA PRO A 276 18.25 2.48 18.94
C PRO A 276 17.75 1.23 18.24
N SER A 277 16.64 0.62 18.70
CA SER A 277 16.03 -0.51 18.01
C SER A 277 15.23 -0.08 16.77
N LYS A 278 14.75 1.16 16.71
CA LYS A 278 14.07 1.69 15.52
C LYS A 278 15.10 2.18 14.52
N ILE A 279 15.12 1.55 13.35
CA ILE A 279 16.07 1.87 12.28
C ILE A 279 15.38 2.43 11.04
N VAL A 280 14.05 2.26 10.97
CA VAL A 280 13.19 2.81 9.94
C VAL A 280 11.80 3.12 10.51
N LEU A 281 11.18 4.16 9.98
CA LEU A 281 9.82 4.59 10.26
C LEU A 281 9.01 4.59 8.95
N GLY A 282 7.90 3.85 8.95
CA GLY A 282 6.91 3.87 7.87
C GLY A 282 5.76 4.82 8.18
N TYR A 283 5.15 5.37 7.13
CA TYR A 283 4.07 6.34 7.22
C TYR A 283 2.71 5.74 6.84
N PRO A 284 1.61 6.20 7.45
CA PRO A 284 0.27 6.02 6.93
C PRO A 284 0.16 6.67 5.55
N LEU A 285 -0.49 6.00 4.62
CA LEU A 285 -0.79 6.55 3.30
C LEU A 285 -2.29 6.84 3.14
N CYS A 286 -2.62 7.86 2.35
CA CYS A 286 -3.95 8.04 1.78
C CYS A 286 -3.84 8.38 0.28
N ALA A 287 -4.94 8.24 -0.44
CA ALA A 287 -5.00 8.66 -1.83
C ALA A 287 -5.42 10.12 -1.93
N GLU A 288 -4.57 10.98 -2.48
CA GLU A 288 -4.84 12.40 -2.71
C GLU A 288 -6.03 12.58 -3.66
N ASN A 289 -6.07 11.77 -4.71
CA ASN A 289 -7.12 11.77 -5.72
C ASN A 289 -8.28 10.81 -5.38
N ASN A 290 -8.51 10.48 -4.09
CA ASN A 290 -9.56 9.53 -3.66
C ASN A 290 -10.98 9.89 -4.13
N SER A 291 -11.22 11.14 -4.50
CA SER A 291 -12.50 11.64 -4.98
C SER A 291 -12.61 11.69 -6.52
N ALA A 292 -11.51 11.47 -7.24
CA ALA A 292 -11.45 11.63 -8.69
C ALA A 292 -12.20 10.52 -9.44
N THR A 293 -12.03 9.25 -9.02
CA THR A 293 -12.70 8.10 -9.62
C THR A 293 -13.13 7.09 -8.57
N LEU A 294 -14.06 6.19 -8.93
CA LEU A 294 -14.44 5.07 -8.06
C LEU A 294 -13.21 4.20 -7.72
N MET A 295 -12.31 3.96 -8.67
CA MET A 295 -11.11 3.17 -8.42
C MET A 295 -10.20 3.85 -7.40
N ALA A 296 -9.98 5.15 -7.52
CA ALA A 296 -9.19 5.90 -6.55
C ALA A 296 -9.81 5.86 -5.13
N THR A 297 -11.14 5.98 -5.03
CA THR A 297 -11.85 5.79 -3.75
C THR A 297 -11.63 4.40 -3.15
N LEU A 298 -11.69 3.35 -3.98
CA LEU A 298 -11.51 1.98 -3.51
C LEU A 298 -10.06 1.71 -3.09
N GLN A 299 -9.08 2.24 -3.83
CA GLN A 299 -7.66 2.15 -3.44
C GLN A 299 -7.36 2.92 -2.15
N ASP A 300 -7.99 4.07 -1.92
CA ASP A 300 -7.89 4.79 -0.64
C ASP A 300 -8.32 3.88 0.53
N CYS A 301 -9.43 3.16 0.37
CA CYS A 301 -9.91 2.21 1.39
C CYS A 301 -8.90 1.09 1.67
N GLU A 302 -8.20 0.60 0.65
CA GLU A 302 -7.10 -0.35 0.85
C GLU A 302 -5.95 0.26 1.67
N TYR A 303 -5.53 1.48 1.36
CA TYR A 303 -4.48 2.17 2.14
C TYR A 303 -4.92 2.36 3.59
N LEU A 304 -6.13 2.83 3.83
CA LEU A 304 -6.68 2.98 5.18
C LEU A 304 -6.71 1.65 5.94
N SER A 305 -7.10 0.56 5.28
CA SER A 305 -7.07 -0.79 5.85
C SER A 305 -5.63 -1.25 6.16
N GLY A 306 -4.70 -1.00 5.24
CA GLY A 306 -3.28 -1.31 5.40
C GLY A 306 -2.63 -0.56 6.56
N ASN A 307 -2.99 0.70 6.76
CA ASN A 307 -2.51 1.55 7.86
C ASN A 307 -2.84 0.95 9.23
N VAL A 308 -4.07 0.45 9.40
CA VAL A 308 -4.50 -0.23 10.64
C VAL A 308 -3.60 -1.44 10.92
N GLY A 309 -3.35 -2.28 9.90
CA GLY A 309 -2.49 -3.44 10.04
C GLY A 309 -1.05 -3.07 10.39
N ARG A 310 -0.46 -2.10 9.69
CA ARG A 310 0.91 -1.62 9.93
C ARG A 310 1.09 -1.05 11.33
N TYR A 311 0.10 -0.29 11.80
CA TYR A 311 0.09 0.24 13.16
C TYR A 311 0.11 -0.86 14.22
N VAL A 312 -0.80 -1.84 14.11
CA VAL A 312 -0.86 -2.98 15.03
C VAL A 312 0.46 -3.73 15.01
N GLN A 313 1.05 -3.90 13.82
CA GLN A 313 2.34 -4.57 13.71
C GLN A 313 3.46 -3.82 14.43
N SER A 314 3.54 -2.50 14.26
CA SER A 314 4.50 -1.66 14.98
C SER A 314 4.28 -1.71 16.49
N MET A 315 3.03 -1.68 16.95
CA MET A 315 2.69 -1.78 18.38
C MET A 315 3.13 -3.12 18.98
N LEU A 316 2.89 -4.23 18.27
CA LEU A 316 3.23 -5.58 18.72
C LEU A 316 4.71 -5.92 18.52
N GLY A 317 5.46 -5.07 17.81
CA GLY A 317 6.91 -5.02 17.91
C GLY A 317 7.60 -4.45 16.68
N THR A 318 7.13 -4.77 15.48
CA THR A 318 7.72 -4.28 14.22
C THR A 318 6.73 -4.46 13.07
N GLN A 319 6.71 -3.50 12.16
CA GLN A 319 6.13 -3.73 10.83
C GLN A 319 6.97 -4.72 10.04
N LEU A 320 6.33 -5.36 9.04
CA LEU A 320 6.98 -6.24 8.08
C LEU A 320 7.87 -5.49 7.07
N PHE A 321 7.46 -4.27 6.70
CA PHE A 321 8.17 -3.37 5.79
C PHE A 321 7.62 -1.94 5.95
N ALA A 322 8.39 -0.94 5.51
CA ALA A 322 7.93 0.44 5.34
C ALA A 322 7.52 0.65 3.87
N SER A 323 6.58 1.53 3.58
CA SER A 323 6.12 1.77 2.20
C SER A 323 7.23 2.28 1.30
N GLY A 324 7.26 1.85 0.03
CA GLY A 324 8.16 2.43 -0.98
C GLY A 324 7.94 3.93 -1.23
N ALA A 325 6.70 4.42 -1.10
CA ALA A 325 6.36 5.82 -1.34
C ALA A 325 7.07 6.80 -0.40
N ILE A 326 7.17 6.46 0.90
CA ILE A 326 7.89 7.26 1.89
C ILE A 326 8.31 6.43 3.10
N ALA A 327 9.57 6.58 3.51
CA ALA A 327 10.10 5.96 4.72
C ALA A 327 11.29 6.77 5.25
N THR A 328 11.41 6.91 6.57
CA THR A 328 12.56 7.55 7.20
C THR A 328 13.47 6.51 7.81
N TRP A 329 14.76 6.59 7.55
CA TRP A 329 15.77 5.61 7.91
C TRP A 329 16.92 6.26 8.66
N ARG A 330 17.61 5.46 9.46
CA ARG A 330 19.00 5.75 9.83
C ARG A 330 19.92 5.47 8.65
N LEU A 331 20.86 6.37 8.40
CA LEU A 331 21.74 6.33 7.24
C LEU A 331 22.59 5.04 7.18
N ASP A 332 23.23 4.66 8.30
CA ASP A 332 24.08 3.46 8.37
C ASP A 332 23.30 2.18 8.00
N GLN A 333 22.12 2.02 8.59
CA GLN A 333 21.29 0.84 8.34
C GLN A 333 20.72 0.82 6.93
N LEU A 334 20.34 1.98 6.39
CA LEU A 334 19.85 2.10 5.02
C LEU A 334 20.92 1.69 4.01
N LYS A 335 22.15 2.20 4.15
CA LYS A 335 23.29 1.84 3.29
C LYS A 335 23.49 0.32 3.29
N GLU A 336 23.38 -0.29 4.45
CA GLU A 336 23.65 -1.70 4.64
C GLU A 336 22.53 -2.60 4.09
N VAL A 337 21.27 -2.15 4.18
CA VAL A 337 20.12 -2.78 3.50
C VAL A 337 20.26 -2.67 1.98
N LEU A 338 20.49 -1.47 1.44
CA LEU A 338 20.58 -1.24 -0.01
C LEU A 338 21.75 -2.02 -0.64
N SER A 339 22.88 -2.15 0.05
CA SER A 339 24.02 -2.94 -0.43
C SER A 339 23.70 -4.42 -0.65
N ARG A 340 22.70 -4.97 0.06
CA ARG A 340 22.24 -6.37 -0.04
C ARG A 340 20.95 -6.52 -0.82
N HIS A 341 20.39 -5.43 -1.32
CA HIS A 341 19.18 -5.47 -2.12
C HIS A 341 19.48 -6.11 -3.48
N CYS A 342 18.61 -6.97 -3.98
CA CYS A 342 18.79 -7.67 -5.26
C CYS A 342 18.28 -6.88 -6.48
N THR A 343 18.11 -5.57 -6.33
CA THR A 343 17.62 -4.60 -7.34
C THR A 343 16.37 -5.03 -8.12
N ILE A 344 15.57 -5.97 -7.61
CA ILE A 344 14.33 -6.38 -8.25
C ILE A 344 13.33 -5.25 -8.05
N PHE A 345 12.76 -4.77 -9.16
CA PHE A 345 11.80 -3.66 -9.14
C PHE A 345 10.49 -4.02 -8.41
N ASN A 346 10.08 -5.28 -8.43
CA ASN A 346 8.81 -5.74 -7.88
C ASN A 346 8.95 -6.13 -6.41
N GLY A 347 8.37 -5.32 -5.52
CA GLY A 347 8.47 -5.49 -4.07
C GLY A 347 9.81 -5.06 -3.48
N GLU A 348 10.35 -3.94 -3.97
CA GLU A 348 11.57 -3.30 -3.45
C GLU A 348 11.43 -2.99 -1.94
N ASP A 349 10.31 -2.38 -1.55
CA ASP A 349 9.96 -2.10 -0.16
C ASP A 349 9.84 -3.37 0.72
N LEU A 350 9.23 -4.44 0.18
CA LEU A 350 9.19 -5.77 0.80
C LEU A 350 10.59 -6.36 0.98
N GLU A 351 11.50 -6.15 0.02
CA GLU A 351 12.88 -6.62 0.12
C GLU A 351 13.65 -5.89 1.20
N MET A 352 13.52 -4.57 1.26
CA MET A 352 14.10 -3.78 2.34
C MET A 352 13.61 -4.28 3.70
N GLY A 353 12.30 -4.50 3.86
CA GLY A 353 11.73 -5.05 5.09
C GLY A 353 12.24 -6.46 5.42
N TYR A 354 12.30 -7.34 4.42
CA TYR A 354 12.90 -8.67 4.58
C TYR A 354 14.35 -8.59 5.05
N LEU A 355 15.17 -7.74 4.44
CA LEU A 355 16.57 -7.56 4.81
C LEU A 355 16.71 -7.03 6.24
N VAL A 356 15.86 -6.09 6.65
CA VAL A 356 15.79 -5.62 8.05
C VAL A 356 15.60 -6.81 9.01
N HIS A 357 14.63 -7.67 8.73
CA HIS A 357 14.32 -8.81 9.62
C HIS A 357 15.32 -9.96 9.54
N LYS A 358 15.86 -10.22 8.35
CA LYS A 358 16.88 -11.25 8.12
C LYS A 358 18.18 -10.90 8.83
N LEU A 359 18.58 -9.63 8.78
CA LEU A 359 19.82 -9.11 9.36
C LEU A 359 19.65 -8.72 10.84
N SER A 360 18.43 -8.79 11.39
CA SER A 360 18.15 -8.62 12.81
C SER A 360 18.57 -9.86 13.60
N GLY A 361 19.75 -9.86 14.23
CA GLY A 361 20.22 -10.99 15.04
C GLY A 361 21.65 -10.88 15.58
N ARG A 362 22.11 -11.96 16.23
CA ARG A 362 23.44 -12.05 16.86
C ARG A 362 24.56 -12.51 15.90
N ASP A 363 24.24 -13.04 14.72
CA ASP A 363 25.24 -13.62 13.81
C ASP A 363 25.75 -12.63 12.74
N GLY A 364 26.97 -12.86 12.26
CA GLY A 364 27.97 -11.90 11.74
C GLY A 364 27.66 -11.03 10.50
N ALA A 365 26.41 -10.84 10.10
CA ALA A 365 26.00 -9.85 9.09
C ALA A 365 24.94 -8.93 9.69
N LYS A 366 25.35 -8.11 10.66
CA LYS A 366 24.44 -7.23 11.42
C LYS A 366 24.25 -5.90 10.70
N LEU A 367 23.10 -5.28 10.94
CA LEU A 367 22.84 -3.86 10.60
C LEU A 367 23.59 -2.88 11.51
N GLY A 368 24.76 -3.25 12.03
CA GLY A 368 25.55 -2.42 12.93
C GLY A 368 24.91 -2.10 14.28
N THR A 369 23.79 -2.74 14.65
CA THR A 369 23.10 -2.47 15.93
C THR A 369 23.37 -3.56 16.97
N GLU A 370 23.58 -3.14 18.22
CA GLU A 370 23.60 -4.06 19.37
C GLU A 370 22.20 -4.57 19.73
N HIS A 371 21.19 -3.76 19.40
CA HIS A 371 19.78 -4.04 19.66
C HIS A 371 19.11 -4.70 18.45
N PRO A 372 18.13 -5.60 18.68
CA PRO A 372 17.36 -6.15 17.58
C PRO A 372 16.54 -5.06 16.89
N THR A 373 16.56 -5.03 15.57
CA THR A 373 16.01 -3.94 14.78
C THR A 373 14.49 -4.03 14.64
N ARG A 374 13.86 -2.86 14.47
CA ARG A 374 12.42 -2.68 14.32
C ARG A 374 12.12 -1.64 13.25
N ILE A 375 11.00 -1.88 12.57
CA ILE A 375 10.33 -0.95 11.67
C ILE A 375 9.18 -0.29 12.45
N GLY A 376 9.38 0.98 12.81
CA GLY A 376 8.43 1.81 13.55
C GLY A 376 7.39 2.44 12.62
N TYR A 377 6.33 3.02 13.21
CA TYR A 377 5.19 3.62 12.49
C TYR A 377 4.96 5.05 12.97
N VAL A 378 4.95 6.02 12.05
CA VAL A 378 4.61 7.42 12.33
C VAL A 378 3.10 7.54 12.45
N ARG A 379 2.59 8.12 13.54
CA ARG A 379 1.14 8.08 13.87
C ARG A 379 0.42 9.39 13.61
N ASP A 380 1.18 10.47 13.58
CA ASP A 380 0.81 11.88 13.58
C ASP A 380 0.96 12.53 12.20
N CYS A 381 1.27 11.74 11.16
CA CYS A 381 1.44 12.22 9.81
C CYS A 381 0.91 11.22 8.78
N VAL A 382 -0.18 11.56 8.10
CA VAL A 382 -0.69 10.78 6.97
C VAL A 382 -0.18 11.41 5.69
N VAL A 383 0.49 10.60 4.85
CA VAL A 383 1.13 11.08 3.63
C VAL A 383 0.24 10.79 2.42
N PRO A 384 -0.20 11.82 1.68
CA PRO A 384 -0.99 11.64 0.48
C PRO A 384 -0.13 11.12 -0.68
N THR A 385 -0.72 10.26 -1.50
CA THR A 385 -0.11 9.70 -2.71
C THR A 385 -1.12 9.68 -3.85
N ILE A 386 -0.65 9.72 -5.10
CA ILE A 386 -1.53 9.61 -6.27
C ILE A 386 -1.73 8.14 -6.59
N VAL A 387 -2.99 7.70 -6.71
CA VAL A 387 -3.33 6.33 -7.12
C VAL A 387 -3.89 6.33 -8.56
N PRO A 388 -3.84 5.19 -9.28
CA PRO A 388 -4.37 5.07 -10.62
C PRO A 388 -5.81 5.58 -10.79
N TYR A 389 -5.99 6.46 -11.78
CA TYR A 389 -7.32 6.90 -12.21
C TYR A 389 -8.10 5.76 -12.87
N CYS A 390 -7.41 4.92 -13.64
CA CYS A 390 -8.01 3.85 -14.44
C CYS A 390 -7.86 2.48 -13.79
N ALA A 391 -8.96 1.73 -13.74
CA ALA A 391 -8.96 0.36 -13.25
C ALA A 391 -8.15 -0.59 -14.15
N PHE A 392 -8.26 -0.40 -15.45
CA PHE A 392 -7.70 -1.28 -16.47
C PHE A 392 -7.53 -0.53 -17.79
N HIS A 393 -6.45 -0.82 -18.50
CA HIS A 393 -6.31 -0.54 -19.92
C HIS A 393 -6.34 -1.85 -20.71
N TRP A 394 -7.05 -1.87 -21.84
CA TRP A 394 -7.19 -3.08 -22.68
C TRP A 394 -5.85 -3.77 -23.00
N TYR A 395 -4.76 -3.01 -23.08
CA TYR A 395 -3.42 -3.50 -23.36
C TYR A 395 -2.63 -4.02 -22.13
N ASP A 396 -3.16 -3.94 -20.92
CA ASP A 396 -2.45 -4.40 -19.71
C ASP A 396 -2.32 -5.92 -19.64
N VAL A 397 -3.30 -6.64 -20.19
CA VAL A 397 -3.29 -8.10 -20.31
C VAL A 397 -2.43 -8.61 -21.47
N LEU A 398 -1.91 -7.72 -22.32
CA LEU A 398 -1.06 -8.14 -23.42
C LEU A 398 0.36 -8.47 -22.93
N PRO A 399 0.91 -9.64 -23.32
CA PRO A 399 2.32 -9.95 -23.13
C PRO A 399 3.22 -8.85 -23.73
N ASN A 400 4.35 -8.56 -23.07
CA ASN A 400 5.28 -7.51 -23.51
C ASN A 400 5.71 -7.61 -24.99
N PRO A 401 5.99 -8.79 -25.58
CA PRO A 401 6.33 -8.89 -27.00
C PRO A 401 5.19 -8.40 -27.91
N ILE A 402 3.95 -8.73 -27.57
CA ILE A 402 2.76 -8.32 -28.32
C ILE A 402 2.50 -6.83 -28.13
N LYS A 403 2.60 -6.32 -26.89
CA LYS A 403 2.47 -4.89 -26.60
C LYS A 403 3.50 -4.06 -27.37
N LYS A 404 4.76 -4.51 -27.44
CA LYS A 404 5.83 -3.87 -28.23
C LYS A 404 5.52 -3.88 -29.73
N LYS A 405 4.92 -4.95 -30.26
CA LYS A 405 4.52 -5.06 -31.66
C LYS A 405 3.33 -4.16 -32.01
N LEU A 406 2.32 -4.10 -31.15
CA LEU A 406 1.09 -3.36 -31.39
C LEU A 406 1.21 -1.86 -31.10
N ARG A 407 2.16 -1.44 -30.25
CA ARG A 407 2.38 -0.05 -29.84
C ARG A 407 1.05 0.66 -29.53
N PRO A 408 0.25 0.12 -28.59
CA PRO A 408 -1.07 0.66 -28.32
C PRO A 408 -0.96 2.13 -27.91
N THR A 409 -1.86 2.97 -28.42
CA THR A 409 -1.94 4.37 -28.02
C THR A 409 -2.12 4.45 -26.49
N PRO A 410 -1.27 5.20 -25.77
CA PRO A 410 -1.43 5.38 -24.33
C PRO A 410 -2.80 5.93 -23.98
N CYS A 411 -3.34 5.52 -22.84
CA CYS A 411 -4.53 6.16 -22.28
C CYS A 411 -4.24 7.64 -22.00
N LYS A 412 -5.26 8.49 -22.08
CA LYS A 412 -5.17 9.92 -21.75
C LYS A 412 -4.78 10.20 -20.30
N CYS A 413 -4.87 9.20 -19.41
CA CYS A 413 -4.43 9.36 -18.04
C CYS A 413 -2.91 9.35 -17.88
N GLU A 414 -2.15 8.92 -18.92
CA GLU A 414 -0.68 8.85 -18.96
C GLU A 414 -0.01 8.02 -17.85
N GLU A 415 -0.81 7.42 -16.96
CA GLU A 415 -0.38 6.62 -15.82
C GLU A 415 -0.61 5.11 -16.03
N HIS A 416 0.02 4.31 -15.18
CA HIS A 416 -0.30 2.88 -15.08
C HIS A 416 -1.71 2.67 -14.54
N SER A 417 -2.44 1.68 -15.07
CA SER A 417 -3.72 1.28 -14.49
C SER A 417 -3.51 0.51 -13.18
N PHE A 418 -4.58 0.42 -12.39
CA PHE A 418 -4.63 -0.45 -11.22
C PHE A 418 -4.25 -1.90 -11.55
N LEU A 419 -4.84 -2.49 -12.61
CA LEU A 419 -4.52 -3.86 -13.00
C LEU A 419 -3.03 -4.02 -13.32
N ASN A 420 -2.43 -3.04 -14.00
CA ASN A 420 -1.02 -3.09 -14.35
C ASN A 420 -0.13 -3.10 -13.10
N GLN A 421 -0.42 -2.21 -12.13
CA GLN A 421 0.30 -2.13 -10.86
C GLN A 421 0.21 -3.45 -10.08
N ARG A 422 -0.97 -4.08 -10.04
CA ARG A 422 -1.18 -5.34 -9.31
C ARG A 422 -0.55 -6.55 -9.98
N LEU A 423 -0.82 -6.76 -11.26
CA LEU A 423 -0.34 -7.95 -11.98
C LEU A 423 1.18 -7.98 -12.16
N ARG A 424 1.82 -6.81 -12.26
CA ARG A 424 3.24 -6.73 -12.64
C ARG A 424 4.18 -6.44 -11.48
N SER A 425 3.70 -5.77 -10.43
CA SER A 425 4.56 -5.33 -9.32
C SER A 425 4.20 -5.97 -7.98
N TRP A 426 3.08 -5.57 -7.37
CA TRP A 426 2.83 -5.86 -5.94
C TRP A 426 2.47 -7.33 -5.65
N ASP A 427 1.52 -7.88 -6.39
CA ASP A 427 1.00 -9.22 -6.06
C ASP A 427 2.00 -10.35 -6.39
N PRO A 428 2.75 -10.31 -7.52
CA PRO A 428 3.78 -11.31 -7.77
C PRO A 428 4.86 -11.34 -6.68
N ALA A 429 5.21 -10.17 -6.14
CA ALA A 429 6.18 -10.07 -5.06
C ALA A 429 5.76 -10.88 -3.83
N GLY A 430 4.46 -10.90 -3.50
CA GLY A 430 3.92 -11.73 -2.41
C GLY A 430 4.29 -13.21 -2.53
N HIS A 431 4.21 -13.77 -3.74
CA HIS A 431 4.59 -15.16 -4.01
C HIS A 431 6.11 -15.35 -4.10
N MET A 432 6.82 -14.43 -4.74
CA MET A 432 8.28 -14.48 -4.89
C MET A 432 9.00 -14.47 -3.54
N PHE A 433 8.39 -13.83 -2.54
CA PHE A 433 8.91 -13.75 -1.19
C PHE A 433 8.58 -14.96 -0.33
N LEU A 434 7.84 -15.96 -0.81
CA LEU A 434 7.47 -17.14 -0.02
C LEU A 434 8.69 -17.79 0.65
N VAL A 435 9.76 -18.02 -0.12
CA VAL A 435 11.02 -18.58 0.39
C VAL A 435 11.71 -17.62 1.37
N LYS A 436 11.63 -16.31 1.14
CA LYS A 436 12.19 -15.27 2.03
C LYS A 436 11.46 -15.24 3.37
N TRP A 437 10.13 -15.37 3.38
CA TRP A 437 9.32 -15.48 4.60
C TRP A 437 9.62 -16.76 5.37
N ILE A 438 9.83 -17.89 4.68
CA ILE A 438 10.28 -19.14 5.32
C ILE A 438 11.64 -18.93 6.00
N LYS A 439 12.58 -18.24 5.33
CA LYS A 439 13.89 -17.93 5.91
C LYS A 439 13.78 -17.05 7.16
N VAL A 440 12.90 -16.04 7.18
CA VAL A 440 12.65 -15.22 8.38
C VAL A 440 12.01 -16.06 9.50
N LEU A 441 11.02 -16.88 9.15
CA LEU A 441 10.32 -17.76 10.09
C LEU A 441 11.29 -18.65 10.87
N PHE A 442 12.26 -19.25 10.17
CA PHE A 442 13.27 -20.13 10.75
C PHE A 442 14.61 -19.44 11.07
N SER A 443 14.70 -18.11 10.95
CA SER A 443 15.95 -17.38 11.18
C SER A 443 16.44 -17.54 12.63
N PRO A 444 17.75 -17.72 12.87
CA PRO A 444 18.31 -17.82 14.23
C PRO A 444 18.15 -16.49 14.98
N GLY A 445 17.95 -16.54 16.30
CA GLY A 445 17.78 -15.37 17.16
C GLY A 445 16.52 -15.42 18.01
N GLY A 446 16.71 -15.17 19.32
CA GLY A 446 15.78 -15.19 20.45
C GLY A 446 14.31 -15.49 20.15
N ARG A 447 13.86 -16.71 20.47
CA ARG A 447 12.42 -17.02 20.65
C ARG A 447 11.78 -16.16 21.75
N SER A 448 12.60 -15.62 22.65
CA SER A 448 12.23 -14.76 23.78
C SER A 448 12.10 -13.27 23.44
N TYR A 449 12.45 -12.83 22.22
CA TYR A 449 12.34 -11.41 21.84
C TYR A 449 11.04 -11.13 21.10
N SER A 450 10.17 -10.32 21.72
CA SER A 450 8.79 -10.09 21.26
C SER A 450 8.67 -9.65 19.78
N PRO A 451 9.39 -8.63 19.27
CA PRO A 451 9.28 -8.23 17.86
C PRO A 451 9.71 -9.30 16.88
N LYS A 452 10.76 -10.07 17.20
CA LYS A 452 11.22 -11.17 16.33
C LYS A 452 10.25 -12.34 16.36
N TRP A 453 9.60 -12.60 17.49
CA TRP A 453 8.51 -13.57 17.55
C TRP A 453 7.30 -13.11 16.73
N PHE A 454 6.91 -11.84 16.89
CA PHE A 454 5.74 -11.29 16.22
C PHE A 454 5.93 -11.23 14.70
N VAL A 455 7.10 -10.80 14.19
CA VAL A 455 7.36 -10.83 12.75
C VAL A 455 7.31 -12.25 12.17
N ARG A 456 7.71 -13.28 12.94
CA ARG A 456 7.54 -14.68 12.52
C ARG A 456 6.07 -15.06 12.37
N VAL A 457 5.20 -14.58 13.26
CA VAL A 457 3.75 -14.78 13.13
C VAL A 457 3.22 -14.11 11.86
N ILE A 458 3.67 -12.88 11.55
CA ILE A 458 3.31 -12.21 10.29
C ILE A 458 3.86 -12.98 9.08
N CYS A 459 5.10 -13.45 9.10
CA CYS A 459 5.67 -14.24 8.00
C CYS A 459 4.92 -15.55 7.82
N MET A 460 4.57 -16.25 8.90
CA MET A 460 3.73 -17.45 8.86
C MET A 460 2.37 -17.16 8.23
N TRP A 461 1.74 -16.03 8.58
CA TRP A 461 0.53 -15.58 7.90
C TRP A 461 0.77 -15.41 6.41
N LYS A 462 1.79 -14.65 6.01
CA LYS A 462 2.07 -14.38 4.59
C LYS A 462 2.30 -15.68 3.80
N ILE A 463 2.98 -16.66 4.41
CA ILE A 463 3.12 -18.02 3.87
C ILE A 463 1.75 -18.68 3.69
N ILE A 464 0.91 -18.71 4.72
CA ILE A 464 -0.44 -19.30 4.64
C ILE A 464 -1.29 -18.60 3.57
N SER A 465 -1.22 -17.28 3.46
CA SER A 465 -1.96 -16.50 2.46
C SER A 465 -1.51 -16.84 1.04
N ALA A 466 -0.21 -16.94 0.79
CA ALA A 466 0.33 -17.32 -0.51
C ALA A 466 -0.05 -18.77 -0.86
N LEU A 467 0.05 -19.70 0.10
CA LEU A 467 -0.39 -21.09 -0.09
C LEU A 467 -1.89 -21.19 -0.38
N ARG A 468 -2.72 -20.40 0.31
CA ARG A 468 -4.16 -20.30 0.06
C ARG A 468 -4.45 -19.82 -1.37
N GLU A 469 -3.73 -18.82 -1.85
CA GLU A 469 -3.91 -18.29 -3.21
C GLU A 469 -3.50 -19.33 -4.27
N LEU A 470 -2.42 -20.08 -4.04
CA LEU A 470 -2.04 -21.21 -4.88
C LEU A 470 -3.08 -22.34 -4.83
N SER A 471 -3.61 -22.68 -3.65
CA SER A 471 -4.64 -23.71 -3.52
C SER A 471 -5.99 -23.27 -4.07
N GLN A 472 -6.27 -21.97 -4.19
CA GLN A 472 -7.46 -21.46 -4.86
C GLN A 472 -7.47 -21.85 -6.33
N ILE A 473 -6.32 -21.81 -7.02
CA ILE A 473 -6.21 -22.29 -8.40
C ILE A 473 -6.59 -23.78 -8.47
N VAL A 474 -6.03 -24.59 -7.58
CA VAL A 474 -6.33 -26.02 -7.50
C VAL A 474 -7.82 -26.25 -7.24
N GLY A 475 -8.40 -25.50 -6.29
CA GLY A 475 -9.82 -25.56 -5.95
C GLY A 475 -10.72 -25.22 -7.13
N ILE A 476 -10.35 -24.21 -7.94
CA ILE A 476 -11.05 -23.87 -9.18
C ILE A 476 -11.02 -25.06 -10.14
N PHE A 477 -9.84 -25.62 -10.43
CA PHE A 477 -9.73 -26.76 -11.36
C PHE A 477 -10.46 -28.02 -10.88
N VAL A 478 -10.37 -28.33 -9.58
CA VAL A 478 -11.10 -29.46 -8.97
C VAL A 478 -12.60 -29.25 -9.10
N SER A 479 -13.09 -28.04 -8.82
CA SER A 479 -14.51 -27.71 -8.93
C SER A 479 -15.01 -27.82 -10.36
N PHE A 480 -14.23 -27.36 -11.35
CA PHE A 480 -14.54 -27.54 -12.77
C PHE A 480 -14.53 -29.02 -13.19
N GLY A 481 -13.58 -29.82 -12.69
CA GLY A 481 -13.53 -31.27 -12.95
C GLY A 481 -14.72 -32.06 -12.36
N GLN A 482 -15.39 -31.50 -11.35
CA GLN A 482 -16.59 -32.06 -10.74
C GLN A 482 -17.90 -31.68 -11.46
N LEU A 483 -17.85 -30.79 -12.46
CA LEU A 483 -19.00 -30.42 -13.28
C LEU A 483 -19.37 -31.54 -14.26
N ARG A 484 -19.87 -32.66 -13.73
CA ARG A 484 -20.34 -33.81 -14.51
C ARG A 484 -21.81 -33.68 -14.92
N THR A 485 -22.58 -32.87 -14.18
CA THR A 485 -24.01 -32.68 -14.41
C THR A 485 -24.42 -31.22 -14.22
N LEU A 486 -25.55 -30.84 -14.84
CA LEU A 486 -26.16 -29.52 -14.64
C LEU A 486 -26.51 -29.26 -13.17
N GLU A 487 -26.92 -30.29 -12.43
CA GLU A 487 -27.24 -30.18 -11.00
C GLU A 487 -26.00 -29.91 -10.14
N SER A 488 -24.88 -30.57 -10.45
CA SER A 488 -23.58 -30.26 -9.82
C SER A 488 -23.14 -28.82 -10.11
N PHE A 489 -23.36 -28.33 -11.34
CA PHE A 489 -23.08 -26.94 -11.69
C PHE A 489 -23.94 -25.95 -10.91
N LYS A 490 -25.26 -26.15 -10.87
CA LYS A 490 -26.18 -25.29 -10.09
C LYS A 490 -25.75 -25.22 -8.63
N SER A 491 -25.44 -26.38 -8.04
CA SER A 491 -25.08 -26.48 -6.63
C SER A 491 -23.77 -25.78 -6.30
N LEU A 492 -22.77 -25.94 -7.17
CA LEU A 492 -21.51 -25.22 -7.06
C LEU A 492 -21.72 -23.70 -7.20
N MET A 493 -22.53 -23.24 -8.15
CA MET A 493 -22.82 -21.82 -8.33
C MET A 493 -23.55 -21.21 -7.12
N VAL A 494 -24.54 -21.91 -6.58
CA VAL A 494 -25.25 -21.49 -5.37
C VAL A 494 -24.29 -21.39 -4.18
N PHE A 495 -23.40 -22.37 -4.01
CA PHE A 495 -22.39 -22.35 -2.96
C PHE A 495 -21.38 -21.20 -3.11
N TYR A 496 -20.91 -20.90 -4.31
CA TYR A 496 -20.02 -19.76 -4.54
C TYR A 496 -20.74 -18.43 -4.30
N ALA A 497 -21.98 -18.29 -4.77
CA ALA A 497 -22.77 -17.09 -4.54
C ALA A 497 -22.96 -16.83 -3.04
N ASP A 498 -23.31 -17.86 -2.28
CA ASP A 498 -23.44 -17.78 -0.82
C ASP A 498 -22.10 -17.43 -0.14
N SER A 499 -21.01 -18.10 -0.53
CA SER A 499 -19.67 -17.82 0.00
C SER A 499 -19.23 -16.37 -0.25
N ILE A 500 -19.60 -15.81 -1.40
CA ILE A 500 -19.38 -14.39 -1.76
C ILE A 500 -20.18 -13.48 -0.84
N VAL A 501 -21.46 -13.75 -0.60
CA VAL A 501 -22.32 -12.96 0.29
C VAL A 501 -21.83 -13.00 1.73
N ILE A 502 -21.42 -14.16 2.22
CA ILE A 502 -20.84 -14.31 3.55
C ILE A 502 -19.51 -13.55 3.66
N SER A 503 -18.62 -13.73 2.68
CA SER A 503 -17.35 -12.99 2.63
C SER A 503 -17.58 -11.48 2.60
N TRP A 504 -18.55 -11.02 1.80
CA TRP A 504 -18.96 -9.63 1.74
C TRP A 504 -19.34 -9.11 3.12
N SER A 505 -20.24 -9.79 3.83
CA SER A 505 -20.67 -9.36 5.16
C SER A 505 -19.54 -9.31 6.19
N VAL A 506 -18.62 -10.28 6.15
CA VAL A 506 -17.46 -10.34 7.04
C VAL A 506 -16.55 -9.15 6.79
N ILE A 507 -16.30 -8.79 5.52
CA ILE A 507 -15.47 -7.64 5.18
C ILE A 507 -16.19 -6.34 5.57
N VAL A 508 -17.51 -6.20 5.35
CA VAL A 508 -18.27 -5.02 5.82
C VAL A 508 -18.13 -4.84 7.33
N PHE A 509 -18.35 -5.91 8.10
CA PHE A 509 -18.24 -5.89 9.55
C PHE A 509 -16.84 -5.46 10.00
N TYR A 510 -15.81 -6.00 9.35
CA TYR A 510 -14.43 -5.62 9.62
C TYR A 510 -14.12 -4.16 9.24
N SER A 511 -14.55 -3.70 8.06
CA SER A 511 -14.35 -2.33 7.60
C SER A 511 -15.07 -1.31 8.47
N LEU A 512 -16.20 -1.64 9.09
CA LEU A 512 -16.82 -0.80 10.13
C LEU A 512 -15.90 -0.63 11.34
N PHE A 513 -15.27 -1.72 11.79
CA PHE A 513 -14.32 -1.66 12.89
C PHE A 513 -13.10 -0.83 12.51
N GLN A 514 -12.51 -1.06 11.33
CA GLN A 514 -11.38 -0.30 10.84
C GLN A 514 -11.70 1.18 10.68
N SER A 515 -12.88 1.52 10.15
CA SER A 515 -13.35 2.89 10.00
C SER A 515 -13.34 3.63 11.34
N HIS A 516 -13.80 2.97 12.41
CA HIS A 516 -13.73 3.55 13.75
C HIS A 516 -12.28 3.82 14.21
N SER A 517 -11.35 2.88 13.94
CA SER A 517 -9.93 3.05 14.25
C SER A 517 -9.27 4.15 13.42
N CYS A 518 -9.56 4.21 12.12
CA CYS A 518 -9.10 5.25 11.20
C CYS A 518 -9.63 6.63 11.60
N GLY A 519 -10.87 6.74 12.08
CA GLY A 519 -11.45 8.01 12.51
C GLY A 519 -10.60 8.73 13.56
N ARG A 520 -9.84 7.98 14.36
CA ARG A 520 -8.93 8.51 15.38
C ARG A 520 -7.61 9.07 14.82
N LEU A 521 -7.36 8.87 13.53
CA LEU A 521 -6.24 9.44 12.76
C LEU A 521 -6.62 10.67 11.95
N GLY A 522 -7.87 11.13 12.08
CA GLY A 522 -8.42 12.08 11.12
C GLY A 522 -8.67 11.48 9.74
N MET A 523 -8.63 10.14 9.59
CA MET A 523 -8.97 9.46 8.35
C MET A 523 -10.38 8.88 8.46
N SER A 524 -11.24 9.08 7.47
CA SER A 524 -12.61 8.57 7.53
C SER A 524 -12.94 7.70 6.33
N TRP A 525 -13.54 6.54 6.60
CA TRP A 525 -14.14 5.73 5.54
C TRP A 525 -15.53 6.26 5.23
N ARG A 526 -15.86 6.31 3.95
CA ARG A 526 -17.21 6.61 3.50
C ARG A 526 -18.16 5.44 3.83
N PRO A 527 -19.30 5.68 4.51
CA PRO A 527 -20.25 4.62 4.87
C PRO A 527 -20.74 3.76 3.70
N ASP A 528 -21.04 4.38 2.55
CA ASP A 528 -21.48 3.66 1.36
C ASP A 528 -20.38 2.77 0.78
N ILE A 529 -19.12 3.25 0.83
CA ILE A 529 -17.98 2.46 0.37
C ILE A 529 -17.66 1.32 1.33
N ILE A 530 -17.82 1.48 2.65
CA ILE A 530 -17.66 0.35 3.59
C ILE A 530 -18.53 -0.83 3.16
N VAL A 531 -19.77 -0.54 2.78
CA VAL A 531 -20.72 -1.56 2.33
C VAL A 531 -20.34 -2.10 0.96
N TRP A 532 -19.94 -1.28 0.00
CA TRP A 532 -19.72 -1.73 -1.39
C TRP A 532 -18.29 -2.13 -1.75
N TYR A 533 -17.29 -1.75 -0.95
CA TYR A 533 -15.88 -2.08 -1.15
C TYR A 533 -15.63 -3.57 -1.37
N PRO A 534 -16.26 -4.49 -0.62
CA PRO A 534 -16.00 -5.92 -0.80
C PRO A 534 -16.40 -6.42 -2.20
N ILE A 535 -17.55 -5.97 -2.71
CA ILE A 535 -18.09 -6.42 -4.02
C ILE A 535 -17.45 -5.66 -5.19
N LEU A 536 -17.17 -4.37 -5.02
CA LEU A 536 -16.59 -3.56 -6.09
C LEU A 536 -15.07 -3.72 -6.23
N TYR A 537 -14.40 -4.15 -5.16
CA TYR A 537 -12.94 -4.21 -5.10
C TYR A 537 -12.42 -5.56 -4.60
N GLU A 538 -12.58 -5.87 -3.32
CA GLU A 538 -11.84 -6.97 -2.66
C GLU A 538 -12.13 -8.35 -3.27
N ILE A 539 -13.40 -8.65 -3.54
CA ILE A 539 -13.84 -9.94 -4.10
C ILE A 539 -13.42 -10.06 -5.58
N PRO A 540 -13.72 -9.10 -6.48
CA PRO A 540 -13.18 -9.14 -7.85
C PRO A 540 -11.65 -9.22 -7.90
N TYR A 541 -10.98 -8.45 -7.05
CA TYR A 541 -9.52 -8.47 -6.94
C TYR A 541 -9.00 -9.85 -6.51
N THR A 542 -9.60 -10.46 -5.49
CA THR A 542 -9.22 -11.80 -5.01
C THR A 542 -9.54 -12.92 -6.00
N LEU A 543 -10.72 -12.88 -6.65
CA LEU A 543 -11.16 -13.94 -7.54
C LEU A 543 -10.52 -13.85 -8.93
N ILE A 544 -10.33 -12.65 -9.46
CA ILE A 544 -9.87 -12.42 -10.83
C ILE A 544 -8.39 -12.04 -10.82
N ILE A 545 -8.04 -10.91 -10.21
CA ILE A 545 -6.70 -10.33 -10.32
C ILE A 545 -5.67 -11.24 -9.65
N ARG A 546 -5.89 -11.66 -8.40
CA ARG A 546 -4.96 -12.56 -7.70
C ARG A 546 -4.84 -13.91 -8.38
N THR A 547 -5.92 -14.48 -8.91
CA THR A 547 -5.85 -15.73 -9.68
C THR A 547 -4.96 -15.57 -10.91
N ILE A 548 -5.14 -14.48 -11.69
CA ILE A 548 -4.29 -14.17 -12.84
C ILE A 548 -2.83 -13.97 -12.40
N THR A 549 -2.59 -13.23 -11.32
CA THR A 549 -1.25 -13.04 -10.75
C THR A 549 -0.61 -14.36 -10.34
N CYS A 550 -1.35 -15.26 -9.70
CA CYS A 550 -0.83 -16.56 -9.30
C CYS A 550 -0.41 -17.38 -10.52
N LEU A 551 -1.26 -17.44 -11.55
CA LEU A 551 -0.92 -18.11 -12.82
C LEU A 551 0.31 -17.44 -13.46
N TYR A 552 0.34 -16.11 -13.52
CA TYR A 552 1.48 -15.36 -14.02
C TYR A 552 2.77 -15.68 -13.23
N THR A 553 2.69 -15.79 -11.90
CA THR A 553 3.82 -16.17 -11.05
C THR A 553 4.30 -17.57 -11.36
N ILE A 554 3.40 -18.55 -11.45
CA ILE A 554 3.73 -19.95 -11.73
C ILE A 554 4.41 -20.07 -13.11
N PHE A 555 3.83 -19.46 -14.14
CA PHE A 555 4.30 -19.65 -15.51
C PHE A 555 5.46 -18.74 -15.91
N TYR A 556 5.57 -17.54 -15.33
CA TYR A 556 6.62 -16.57 -15.67
C TYR A 556 7.70 -16.48 -14.61
N TYR A 557 7.36 -16.21 -13.35
CA TYR A 557 8.38 -15.95 -12.33
C TYR A 557 9.12 -17.20 -11.88
N LEU A 558 8.42 -18.31 -11.63
CA LEU A 558 9.06 -19.53 -11.16
C LEU A 558 9.90 -20.22 -12.25
N ILE A 559 9.57 -19.98 -13.53
CA ILE A 559 10.16 -20.70 -14.67
C ILE A 559 11.15 -19.85 -15.45
N VAL A 560 10.82 -18.56 -15.69
CA VAL A 560 11.53 -17.71 -16.66
C VAL A 560 12.39 -16.65 -15.97
N GLN A 561 11.85 -15.98 -14.95
CA GLN A 561 12.54 -14.84 -14.34
C GLN A 561 13.72 -15.29 -13.47
N ARG A 562 14.94 -14.92 -13.86
CA ARG A 562 16.11 -15.04 -12.99
C ARG A 562 16.21 -13.83 -12.08
N PHE A 563 16.56 -14.08 -10.82
CA PHE A 563 16.82 -13.04 -9.85
C PHE A 563 18.23 -12.46 -10.07
N PRO A 564 18.40 -11.12 -10.06
CA PRO A 564 19.72 -10.52 -10.08
C PRO A 564 20.49 -10.87 -8.80
N ASP A 565 21.81 -10.76 -8.87
CA ASP A 565 22.64 -10.76 -7.67
C ASP A 565 22.34 -9.54 -6.79
N ASP A 566 22.80 -9.52 -5.54
CA ASP A 566 22.70 -8.30 -4.71
C ASP A 566 23.57 -7.15 -5.23
N VAL A 567 23.22 -5.90 -4.90
CA VAL A 567 23.96 -4.69 -5.35
C VAL A 567 25.45 -4.84 -5.12
N ARG A 568 25.86 -5.33 -3.94
CA ARG A 568 27.26 -5.56 -3.63
C ARG A 568 27.93 -6.51 -4.62
N THR A 569 27.32 -7.65 -4.89
CA THR A 569 27.83 -8.63 -5.85
C THR A 569 27.81 -8.08 -7.28
N GLN A 570 26.80 -7.30 -7.67
CA GLN A 570 26.75 -6.61 -8.95
C GLN A 570 27.95 -5.66 -9.09
N LEU A 571 28.21 -4.84 -8.06
CA LEU A 571 29.35 -3.93 -8.04
C LEU A 571 30.71 -4.64 -8.01
N GLU A 572 30.82 -5.78 -7.33
CA GLU A 572 32.03 -6.60 -7.34
C GLU A 572 32.30 -7.21 -8.73
N LYS A 573 31.24 -7.56 -9.48
CA LYS A 573 31.33 -8.09 -10.85
C LYS A 573 31.60 -7.03 -11.90
N ASP A 574 31.06 -5.83 -11.73
CA ASP A 574 31.11 -4.75 -12.72
C ASP A 574 32.44 -3.95 -12.69
N GLY A 575 33.33 -4.22 -11.72
CA GLY A 575 34.74 -3.82 -11.73
C GLY A 575 34.96 -2.31 -11.91
N GLU A 576 35.48 -1.89 -13.07
CA GLU A 576 35.75 -0.47 -13.38
C GLU A 576 34.49 0.40 -13.42
N LYS A 577 33.35 -0.11 -13.90
CA LYS A 577 32.08 0.64 -13.88
C LYS A 577 31.62 0.93 -12.46
N SER A 578 31.94 0.04 -11.53
CA SER A 578 31.65 0.23 -10.10
C SER A 578 32.60 1.23 -9.48
N LYS A 579 33.83 1.36 -9.96
CA LYS A 579 34.68 2.50 -9.57
C LYS A 579 34.04 3.79 -10.02
N GLU A 580 33.55 3.90 -11.26
CA GLU A 580 32.85 5.11 -11.75
C GLU A 580 31.63 5.45 -10.89
N ILE A 581 30.78 4.46 -10.57
CA ILE A 581 29.65 4.65 -9.64
C ILE A 581 30.15 5.04 -8.25
N LEU A 582 31.20 4.45 -7.70
CA LEU A 582 31.67 4.77 -6.35
C LEU A 582 32.51 6.07 -6.29
N THR A 583 33.04 6.54 -7.43
CA THR A 583 33.91 7.73 -7.53
C THR A 583 33.26 8.91 -8.22
N SER A 584 32.05 8.79 -8.79
CA SER A 584 31.23 9.92 -9.21
C SER A 584 30.82 10.70 -7.97
N GLN A 585 31.75 11.54 -7.51
CA GLN A 585 31.54 12.46 -6.42
C GLN A 585 30.37 13.36 -6.78
N LEU A 586 29.56 13.68 -5.77
CA LEU A 586 28.61 14.76 -5.88
C LEU A 586 29.35 16.00 -6.38
N LYS A 587 28.80 16.67 -7.38
CA LYS A 587 29.31 17.98 -7.78
C LYS A 587 29.12 18.92 -6.58
N GLU A 588 30.18 19.11 -5.80
CA GLU A 588 30.26 20.22 -4.87
C GLU A 588 30.44 21.48 -5.72
N PHE A 589 29.38 22.29 -5.80
CA PHE A 589 29.52 23.60 -6.39
C PHE A 589 30.25 24.49 -5.39
N SER A 590 31.41 25.01 -5.77
CA SER A 590 32.08 26.03 -4.97
C SER A 590 31.23 27.31 -4.98
N ILE A 591 31.36 28.14 -3.94
CA ILE A 591 30.75 29.50 -3.93
C ILE A 591 31.11 30.26 -5.21
N ALA A 592 32.32 30.09 -5.73
CA ALA A 592 32.78 30.70 -6.98
C ALA A 592 32.09 30.17 -8.26
N ASP A 593 31.54 28.95 -8.22
CA ASP A 593 30.72 28.40 -9.32
C ASP A 593 29.29 28.94 -9.24
N LEU A 594 28.77 29.12 -8.01
CA LEU A 594 27.47 29.72 -7.73
C LEU A 594 27.43 31.22 -8.11
N GLU A 595 28.48 31.97 -7.76
CA GLU A 595 28.65 33.37 -8.15
C GLU A 595 28.78 33.53 -9.67
N ARG A 596 29.52 32.64 -10.35
CA ARG A 596 29.64 32.64 -11.82
C ARG A 596 28.31 32.32 -12.52
N ALA A 597 27.51 31.42 -11.96
CA ALA A 597 26.18 31.12 -12.46
C ALA A 597 25.23 32.31 -12.28
N HIS A 598 25.28 32.98 -11.12
CA HIS A 598 24.49 34.18 -10.85
C HIS A 598 24.86 35.34 -11.80
N LEU A 599 26.16 35.62 -11.98
CA LEU A 599 26.68 36.66 -12.89
C LEU A 599 26.33 36.40 -14.37
N LYS A 600 26.40 35.16 -14.84
CA LYS A 600 25.96 34.81 -16.21
C LYS A 600 24.47 35.08 -16.41
N ARG A 601 23.64 34.89 -15.39
CA ARG A 601 22.20 35.11 -15.48
C ARG A 601 21.80 36.57 -15.36
N SER A 602 22.39 37.34 -14.44
CA SER A 602 22.16 38.78 -14.36
C SER A 602 22.50 39.46 -15.69
N SER A 603 23.61 39.05 -16.33
CA SER A 603 23.97 39.55 -17.67
C SER A 603 22.98 39.14 -18.77
N SER A 604 22.34 37.96 -18.65
CA SER A 604 21.35 37.47 -19.62
C SER A 604 19.98 38.14 -19.45
N GLU A 605 19.56 38.42 -18.21
CA GLU A 605 18.33 39.16 -17.90
C GLU A 605 18.48 40.65 -18.24
N GLU A 606 19.63 41.26 -17.96
CA GLU A 606 19.95 42.62 -18.43
C GLU A 606 19.94 42.72 -19.96
N LEU A 607 20.46 41.71 -20.66
CA LEU A 607 20.38 41.61 -22.13
C LEU A 607 18.94 41.42 -22.62
N LEU A 608 18.08 40.72 -21.88
CA LEU A 608 16.67 40.53 -22.24
C LEU A 608 15.82 41.77 -21.97
N ILE A 609 16.17 42.55 -20.92
CA ILE A 609 15.54 43.84 -20.60
C ILE A 609 16.03 44.92 -21.57
N ALA A 610 17.29 44.90 -21.99
CA ALA A 610 17.82 45.83 -22.99
C ALA A 610 17.30 45.58 -24.43
N ASN A 611 16.75 44.39 -24.69
CA ASN A 611 16.16 44.01 -25.98
C ASN A 611 14.62 44.11 -26.02
N LYS A 612 13.98 44.55 -24.94
CA LYS A 612 12.56 44.92 -24.88
C LYS A 612 12.44 46.43 -24.81
#